data_AF-A0A930K6H1-F1
#
_entry.id   AF-A0A930K6H1-F1
#
_cell.length_a   1.000
_cell.length_b   1.000
_cell.length_c   1.000
_cell.angle_alpha   90.00
_cell.angle_beta   90.00
_cell.angle_gamma   90.00
#
_symmetry.space_group_name_H-M   'P 1'
#
loop_
_entity.id
_entity.type
_entity.pdbx_description
1 polymer ?
#
loop_
_entity_poly.entity_id
_entity_poly.type
_entity_poly.pdbx_seq_one_letter_code
_entity_poly.pdbx_strand_id
1 'polypeptide(L)'
;YAQFQRLTEEGVCYVTKMKKNLTYTELSSVTYVSPDGLVTHTDKKIVFEKGEIRHQARRVELWSDNSHKSVVLLTNNLELDVKDLEEIYKRRWAIESLYKQLKQNFPLHFFYGDSVNAIQIQTWVVLIANLLCTVISRMIKRHVSFSQLVTMLRLTLMYYTDFISFMENPQNDELIIIAEKANSPPKELDLFD
;
A
#
# COMPACT_ATOMS: atom_id res chain seq x y z
N TYR A 1 14.10 -11.92 -20.22
CA TYR A 1 15.49 -11.46 -20.43
C TYR A 1 15.51 -10.13 -21.16
N ALA A 2 14.95 -10.01 -22.37
CA ALA A 2 14.85 -8.72 -23.10
C ALA A 2 14.27 -7.56 -22.26
N GLN A 3 13.18 -7.78 -21.52
CA GLN A 3 12.63 -6.73 -20.65
C GLN A 3 13.59 -6.28 -19.53
N PHE A 4 14.34 -7.21 -18.94
CA PHE A 4 15.31 -6.86 -17.88
C PHE A 4 16.47 -6.07 -18.46
N GLN A 5 16.96 -6.48 -19.63
CA GLN A 5 18.00 -5.77 -20.35
C GLN A 5 17.55 -4.34 -20.71
N ARG A 6 16.35 -4.21 -21.30
CA ARG A 6 15.78 -2.90 -21.62
C ARG A 6 15.69 -1.99 -20.39
N LEU A 7 15.20 -2.51 -19.26
CA LEU A 7 15.11 -1.72 -18.02
C LEU A 7 16.49 -1.26 -17.53
N THR A 8 17.50 -2.13 -17.62
CA THR A 8 18.88 -1.75 -17.28
C THR A 8 19.46 -0.72 -18.25
N GLU A 9 19.19 -0.85 -19.56
CA GLU A 9 19.60 0.13 -20.58
C GLU A 9 18.93 1.49 -20.40
N GLU A 10 17.68 1.51 -19.94
CA GLU A 10 16.94 2.72 -19.56
C GLU A 10 17.39 3.31 -18.19
N GLY A 11 18.34 2.67 -17.50
CA GLY A 11 18.82 3.11 -16.18
C GLY A 11 17.85 2.84 -15.02
N VAL A 12 16.84 2.00 -15.23
CA VAL A 12 15.79 1.69 -14.24
C VAL A 12 16.24 0.57 -13.32
N CYS A 13 16.29 0.84 -12.01
CA CYS A 13 16.53 -0.19 -10.99
C CYS A 13 15.25 -1.01 -10.75
N TYR A 14 15.35 -2.35 -10.77
CA TYR A 14 14.23 -3.23 -10.47
C TYR A 14 14.55 -4.19 -9.33
N VAL A 15 13.52 -4.53 -8.53
CA VAL A 15 13.57 -5.59 -7.52
C VAL A 15 12.34 -6.47 -7.72
N THR A 16 12.55 -7.75 -8.06
CA THR A 16 11.46 -8.68 -8.33
C THR A 16 11.72 -10.05 -7.71
N LYS A 17 10.67 -10.82 -7.47
CA LYS A 17 10.82 -12.24 -7.13
C LYS A 17 11.30 -13.02 -8.35
N MET A 18 12.28 -13.89 -8.15
CA MET A 18 12.76 -14.79 -9.20
C MET A 18 11.73 -15.88 -9.51
N LYS A 19 11.48 -16.12 -10.81
CA LYS A 19 10.66 -17.25 -11.28
C LYS A 19 11.48 -18.55 -11.24
N LYS A 20 10.83 -19.67 -10.93
CA LYS A 20 11.49 -20.98 -10.79
C LYS A 20 12.15 -21.50 -12.08
N ASN A 21 11.61 -21.12 -13.24
CA ASN A 21 12.04 -21.68 -14.54
C ASN A 21 13.09 -20.80 -15.26
N LEU A 22 13.77 -19.91 -14.55
CA LEU A 22 14.81 -19.05 -15.14
C LEU A 22 16.14 -19.81 -15.14
N THR A 23 16.71 -20.03 -16.32
CA THR A 23 18.08 -20.52 -16.48
C THR A 23 19.07 -19.37 -16.33
N TYR A 24 20.14 -19.57 -15.56
CA TYR A 24 21.18 -18.57 -15.31
C TYR A 24 22.53 -19.24 -15.09
N THR A 25 23.59 -18.48 -15.34
CA THR A 25 24.97 -18.85 -15.03
C THR A 25 25.41 -18.09 -13.79
N GLU A 26 25.97 -18.77 -12.80
CA GLU A 26 26.48 -18.17 -11.57
C GLU A 26 27.92 -17.68 -11.80
N LEU A 27 28.20 -16.42 -11.47
CA LEU A 27 29.56 -15.85 -11.51
C LEU A 27 30.23 -15.89 -10.13
N SER A 28 29.45 -15.59 -9.09
CA SER A 28 29.92 -15.61 -7.71
C SER A 28 28.77 -15.86 -6.77
N SER A 29 29.03 -16.52 -5.65
CA SER A 29 28.07 -16.73 -4.56
C SER A 29 28.75 -16.53 -3.21
N VAL A 30 28.10 -15.76 -2.35
CA VAL A 30 28.51 -15.52 -0.96
C VAL A 30 27.33 -15.86 -0.06
N THR A 31 27.55 -16.69 0.95
CA THR A 31 26.53 -17.06 1.93
C THR A 31 26.86 -16.43 3.27
N TYR A 32 25.89 -15.72 3.85
CA TYR A 32 26.01 -15.06 5.14
C TYR A 32 25.29 -15.86 6.21
N VAL A 33 25.96 -16.02 7.36
CA VAL A 33 25.51 -16.82 8.49
C VAL A 33 25.44 -15.93 9.72
N SER A 34 24.38 -16.08 10.52
CA SER A 34 24.22 -15.38 11.80
C SER A 34 25.22 -15.91 12.84
N PRO A 35 25.43 -15.18 13.95
CA PRO A 35 26.24 -15.66 15.08
C PRO A 35 25.77 -17.01 15.65
N ASP A 36 24.48 -17.33 15.49
CA ASP A 36 23.86 -18.58 15.94
C ASP A 36 24.05 -19.74 14.93
N GLY A 37 24.77 -19.52 13.83
CA GLY A 37 25.04 -20.53 12.81
C GLY A 37 23.93 -20.72 11.77
N LEU A 38 22.90 -19.85 11.77
CA LEU A 38 21.79 -19.92 10.81
C LEU A 38 22.11 -19.11 9.54
N VAL A 39 21.84 -19.69 8.37
CA VAL A 39 22.01 -18.97 7.10
C VAL A 39 20.99 -17.85 7.02
N THR A 40 21.44 -16.60 6.98
CA THR A 40 20.57 -15.43 6.89
C THR A 40 20.18 -15.17 5.44
N HIS A 41 21.18 -15.04 4.56
CA HIS A 41 20.95 -14.81 3.14
C HIS A 41 22.12 -15.29 2.28
N THR A 42 21.81 -15.62 1.03
CA THR A 42 22.82 -15.96 0.00
C THR A 42 22.75 -14.94 -1.11
N ASP A 43 23.87 -14.27 -1.36
CA ASP A 43 24.02 -13.28 -2.41
C ASP A 43 24.80 -13.85 -3.59
N LYS A 44 24.20 -13.84 -4.77
CA LYS A 44 24.77 -14.40 -5.99
C LYS A 44 24.79 -13.39 -7.11
N LYS A 45 25.93 -13.21 -7.77
CA LYS A 45 26.00 -12.52 -9.06
C LYS A 45 25.75 -13.54 -10.15
N ILE A 46 24.75 -13.27 -10.98
CA ILE A 46 24.29 -14.18 -12.03
C ILE A 46 24.24 -13.48 -13.38
N VAL A 47 24.35 -14.26 -14.45
CA VAL A 47 24.15 -13.80 -15.82
C VAL A 47 23.04 -14.61 -16.45
N PHE A 48 22.11 -13.92 -17.09
CA PHE A 48 21.14 -14.54 -17.98
C PHE A 48 21.66 -14.46 -19.41
N GLU A 49 21.75 -15.61 -20.06
CA GLU A 49 22.14 -15.72 -21.46
C GLU A 49 20.99 -16.36 -22.24
N LYS A 50 20.50 -15.68 -23.27
CA LYS A 50 19.53 -16.23 -24.22
C LYS A 50 19.71 -15.61 -25.60
N GLY A 51 20.27 -16.36 -26.53
CA GLY A 51 20.65 -15.84 -27.85
C GLY A 51 21.73 -14.76 -27.68
N GLU A 52 21.49 -13.58 -28.23
CA GLU A 52 22.40 -12.43 -28.14
C GLU A 52 22.27 -11.63 -26.83
N ILE A 53 21.22 -11.91 -26.04
CA ILE A 53 20.95 -11.18 -24.80
C ILE A 53 21.82 -11.73 -23.68
N ARG A 54 22.70 -10.87 -23.15
CA ARG A 54 23.53 -11.13 -21.98
C ARG A 54 23.24 -10.10 -20.90
N HIS A 55 22.55 -10.52 -19.84
CA HIS A 55 22.09 -9.63 -18.78
C HIS A 55 22.68 -10.01 -17.42
N GLN A 56 23.44 -9.10 -16.82
CA GLN A 56 23.95 -9.27 -15.46
C GLN A 56 22.90 -8.87 -14.42
N ALA A 57 22.72 -9.70 -13.41
CA ALA A 57 21.81 -9.44 -12.30
C ALA A 57 22.36 -10.02 -10.99
N ARG A 58 21.80 -9.57 -9.89
CA ARG A 58 22.06 -10.10 -8.55
C ARG A 58 20.85 -10.85 -8.05
N ARG A 59 21.09 -12.08 -7.60
CA ARG A 59 20.11 -12.99 -7.00
C ARG A 59 20.38 -13.04 -5.50
N VAL A 60 19.43 -12.57 -4.71
CA VAL A 60 19.52 -12.60 -3.25
C VAL A 60 18.47 -13.57 -2.73
N GLU A 61 18.91 -14.64 -2.08
CA GLU A 61 18.03 -15.60 -1.43
C GLU A 61 17.95 -15.30 0.06
N LEU A 62 16.77 -14.90 0.50
CA LEU A 62 16.47 -14.56 1.89
C LEU A 62 15.85 -15.78 2.57
N TRP A 63 16.44 -16.19 3.69
CA TRP A 63 15.88 -17.20 4.57
C TRP A 63 15.13 -16.49 5.69
N SER A 64 13.92 -16.97 5.99
CA SER A 64 13.10 -16.43 7.07
C SER A 64 13.00 -17.47 8.18
N ASP A 65 13.35 -17.08 9.40
CA ASP A 65 13.25 -17.97 10.56
C ASP A 65 11.80 -18.41 10.82
N ASN A 66 10.82 -17.54 10.50
CA ASN A 66 9.41 -17.77 10.77
C ASN A 66 8.68 -18.53 9.66
N SER A 67 9.25 -18.64 8.45
CA SER A 67 8.60 -19.33 7.34
C SER A 67 9.56 -20.32 6.71
N HIS A 68 9.18 -21.59 6.62
CA HIS A 68 9.97 -22.64 5.94
C HIS A 68 10.10 -22.43 4.41
N LYS A 69 9.96 -21.21 3.91
CA LYS A 69 10.06 -20.85 2.50
C LYS A 69 11.09 -19.73 2.33
N SER A 70 12.14 -19.99 1.56
CA SER A 70 13.06 -18.96 1.11
C SER A 70 12.40 -18.05 0.07
N VAL A 71 12.73 -16.77 0.11
CA VAL A 71 12.31 -15.79 -0.90
C VAL A 71 13.53 -15.43 -1.73
N VAL A 72 13.49 -15.78 -3.01
CA VAL A 72 14.55 -15.44 -3.96
C VAL A 72 14.19 -14.16 -4.69
N LEU A 73 14.96 -13.11 -4.44
CA LEU A 73 14.88 -11.80 -5.09
C LEU A 73 15.89 -11.70 -6.22
N LEU A 74 15.55 -10.89 -7.21
CA LEU A 74 16.34 -10.58 -8.39
C LEU A 74 16.37 -9.07 -8.58
N THR A 75 17.57 -8.51 -8.69
CA THR A 75 17.81 -7.07 -8.91
C THR A 75 18.91 -6.85 -9.94
N ASN A 76 18.89 -5.72 -10.64
CA ASN A 76 20.03 -5.26 -11.45
C ASN A 76 21.01 -4.39 -10.66
N ASN A 77 20.64 -3.96 -9.46
CA ASN A 77 21.52 -3.18 -8.61
C ASN A 77 22.44 -4.10 -7.79
N LEU A 78 23.74 -3.98 -8.03
CA LEU A 78 24.77 -4.81 -7.38
C LEU A 78 25.29 -4.23 -6.06
N GLU A 79 24.92 -2.99 -5.72
CA GLU A 79 25.49 -2.21 -4.61
C GLU A 79 24.53 -2.07 -3.42
N LEU A 80 23.21 -2.10 -3.66
CA LEU A 80 22.18 -1.96 -2.62
C LEU A 80 22.35 -2.97 -1.48
N ASP A 81 22.08 -2.56 -0.24
CA ASP A 81 22.12 -3.51 0.86
C ASP A 81 20.98 -4.54 0.76
N VAL A 82 21.21 -5.74 1.27
CA VAL A 82 20.23 -6.83 1.25
C VAL A 82 18.97 -6.44 2.05
N LYS A 83 19.13 -5.69 3.15
CA LYS A 83 18.00 -5.22 3.95
C LYS A 83 17.14 -4.22 3.17
N ASP A 84 17.75 -3.33 2.39
CA ASP A 84 17.04 -2.37 1.56
C ASP A 84 16.25 -3.10 0.45
N LEU A 85 16.86 -4.11 -0.18
CA LEU A 85 16.18 -4.95 -1.18
C LEU A 85 14.96 -5.67 -0.58
N GLU A 86 15.10 -6.19 0.65
CA GLU A 86 13.99 -6.81 1.37
C GLU A 86 12.86 -5.80 1.65
N GLU A 87 13.19 -4.60 2.10
CA GLU A 87 12.21 -3.56 2.38
C GLU A 87 11.48 -3.10 1.11
N ILE A 88 12.22 -2.86 0.02
CA ILE A 88 11.65 -2.53 -1.29
C ILE A 88 10.68 -3.63 -1.73
N TYR A 89 11.07 -4.90 -1.58
CA TYR A 89 10.20 -6.01 -1.94
C TYR A 89 8.96 -6.11 -1.03
N LYS A 90 9.10 -5.86 0.28
CA LYS A 90 7.96 -5.81 1.23
C LYS A 90 6.96 -4.74 0.85
N ARG A 91 7.40 -3.57 0.35
CA ARG A 91 6.51 -2.51 -0.14
C ARG A 91 5.61 -2.95 -1.31
N ARG A 92 5.93 -4.04 -2.03
CA ARG A 92 5.02 -4.63 -3.03
C ARG A 92 3.66 -4.99 -2.44
N TRP A 93 3.61 -5.43 -1.18
CA TRP A 93 2.38 -5.80 -0.50
C TRP A 93 1.47 -4.59 -0.23
N ALA A 94 2.04 -3.38 -0.15
CA ALA A 94 1.25 -2.17 0.00
C ALA A 94 0.31 -1.95 -1.19
N ILE A 95 0.71 -2.38 -2.40
CA ILE A 95 -0.14 -2.33 -3.60
C ILE A 95 -1.34 -3.29 -3.44
N GLU A 96 -1.11 -4.50 -2.93
CA GLU A 96 -2.20 -5.47 -2.67
C GLU A 96 -3.16 -4.95 -1.60
N SER A 97 -2.64 -4.32 -0.56
CA SER A 97 -3.44 -3.64 0.46
C SER A 97 -4.28 -2.49 -0.14
N LEU A 98 -3.67 -1.66 -0.99
CA LEU A 98 -4.37 -0.58 -1.71
C LEU A 98 -5.53 -1.12 -2.56
N TYR A 99 -5.29 -2.17 -3.36
CA TYR A 99 -6.35 -2.78 -4.16
C TYR A 99 -7.45 -3.41 -3.31
N LYS A 100 -7.08 -4.00 -2.16
CA LYS A 100 -8.06 -4.52 -1.20
C LYS A 100 -8.92 -3.38 -0.62
N GLN A 101 -8.31 -2.27 -0.22
CA GLN A 101 -9.03 -1.08 0.27
C GLN A 101 -9.97 -0.51 -0.80
N LEU A 102 -9.50 -0.39 -2.05
CA LEU A 102 -10.31 0.11 -3.16
C LEU A 102 -11.55 -0.76 -3.38
N LYS A 103 -11.37 -2.09 -3.45
CA LYS A 103 -12.49 -3.03 -3.69
C LYS A 103 -13.47 -3.14 -2.53
N GLN A 104 -13.00 -3.01 -1.28
CA GLN A 104 -13.85 -3.16 -0.10
C GLN A 104 -14.66 -1.91 0.23
N ASN A 105 -14.07 -0.73 0.06
CA ASN A 105 -14.69 0.52 0.53
C ASN A 105 -15.49 1.24 -0.57
N PHE A 106 -15.22 0.93 -1.84
CA PHE A 106 -15.87 1.56 -2.98
C PHE A 106 -16.60 0.50 -3.82
N PRO A 107 -17.90 0.70 -4.11
CA PRO A 107 -18.66 -0.22 -4.95
C PRO A 107 -18.23 -0.08 -6.41
N LEU A 108 -17.12 -0.73 -6.77
CA LEU A 108 -16.65 -0.86 -8.15
C LEU A 108 -17.42 -1.94 -8.95
N HIS A 109 -18.42 -2.57 -8.33
CA HIS A 109 -19.27 -3.59 -8.95
C HIS A 109 -20.55 -3.03 -9.58
N PHE A 110 -21.00 -1.86 -9.14
CA PHE A 110 -22.20 -1.19 -9.64
C PHE A 110 -21.77 0.15 -10.25
N PHE A 111 -21.69 0.19 -11.57
CA PHE A 111 -21.36 1.41 -12.31
C PHE A 111 -22.62 2.22 -12.55
N TYR A 112 -22.52 3.55 -12.44
CA TYR A 112 -23.63 4.47 -12.72
C TYR A 112 -23.93 4.62 -14.22
N GLY A 113 -23.11 4.01 -15.09
CA GLY A 113 -23.36 3.94 -16.53
C GLY A 113 -22.42 2.95 -17.21
N ASP A 114 -22.88 2.36 -18.32
CA ASP A 114 -22.18 1.31 -19.05
C ASP A 114 -21.15 1.81 -20.07
N SER A 115 -20.96 3.14 -20.17
CA SER A 115 -19.98 3.72 -21.08
C SER A 115 -18.55 3.59 -20.54
N VAL A 116 -17.58 3.37 -21.44
CA VAL A 116 -16.15 3.31 -21.08
C VAL A 116 -15.70 4.56 -20.32
N ASN A 117 -16.19 5.73 -20.73
CA ASN A 117 -15.87 7.00 -20.07
C ASN A 117 -16.43 7.06 -18.63
N ALA A 118 -17.66 6.59 -18.40
CA ALA A 118 -18.24 6.54 -17.06
C ALA A 118 -17.42 5.65 -16.11
N ILE A 119 -16.96 4.49 -16.61
CA ILE A 119 -16.09 3.58 -15.85
C ILE A 119 -14.74 4.24 -15.53
N GLN A 120 -14.14 4.93 -16.51
CA GLN A 120 -12.87 5.65 -16.32
C GLN A 120 -13.01 6.75 -15.26
N ILE A 121 -14.03 7.60 -15.38
CA ILE A 121 -14.30 8.68 -14.42
C ILE A 121 -14.54 8.10 -13.02
N GLN A 122 -15.38 7.06 -12.89
CA GLN A 122 -15.64 6.42 -11.60
C GLN A 122 -14.36 5.86 -10.97
N THR A 123 -13.47 5.27 -11.78
CA THR A 123 -12.18 4.78 -11.31
C THR A 123 -11.30 5.93 -10.80
N TRP A 124 -11.20 7.03 -11.54
CA TRP A 124 -10.43 8.21 -11.12
C TRP A 124 -10.97 8.82 -9.82
N VAL A 125 -12.29 8.97 -9.71
CA VAL A 125 -12.94 9.50 -8.50
C VAL A 125 -12.65 8.61 -7.28
N VAL A 126 -12.74 7.30 -7.43
CA VAL A 126 -12.43 6.35 -6.36
C VAL A 126 -10.96 6.43 -5.92
N LEU A 127 -10.03 6.58 -6.87
CA LEU A 127 -8.61 6.75 -6.55
C LEU A 127 -8.35 8.05 -5.77
N ILE A 128 -8.97 9.17 -6.21
CA ILE A 128 -8.86 10.46 -5.51
C ILE A 128 -9.47 10.37 -4.11
N ALA A 129 -10.66 9.80 -3.97
CA ALA A 129 -11.31 9.62 -2.67
C ALA A 129 -10.46 8.76 -1.73
N ASN A 130 -9.89 7.65 -2.21
CA ASN A 130 -9.01 6.80 -1.42
C ASN A 130 -7.74 7.53 -0.95
N LEU A 131 -7.15 8.37 -1.81
CA LEU A 131 -6.01 9.22 -1.45
C LEU A 131 -6.40 10.19 -0.33
N LEU A 132 -7.52 10.90 -0.46
CA LEU A 132 -8.02 11.83 0.56
C LEU A 132 -8.28 11.12 1.90
N CYS A 133 -8.98 9.99 1.89
CA CYS A 133 -9.19 9.16 3.08
C CYS A 133 -7.87 8.72 3.73
N THR A 134 -6.85 8.41 2.92
CA THR A 134 -5.51 8.05 3.43
C THR A 134 -4.82 9.23 4.09
N VAL A 135 -4.95 10.44 3.54
CA VAL A 135 -4.41 11.67 4.15
C VAL A 135 -5.10 11.94 5.48
N ILE A 136 -6.43 11.90 5.52
CA ILE A 136 -7.22 12.10 6.75
C ILE A 136 -6.83 11.04 7.81
N SER A 137 -6.70 9.78 7.40
CA SER A 137 -6.28 8.70 8.30
C SER A 137 -4.89 8.92 8.92
N ARG A 138 -4.00 9.64 8.24
CA ARG A 138 -2.66 9.97 8.76
C ARG A 138 -2.67 11.20 9.67
N MET A 139 -3.65 12.08 9.52
CA MET A 139 -3.80 13.26 10.37
C MET A 139 -4.37 12.89 11.75
N ILE A 140 -5.26 11.90 11.80
CA ILE A 140 -5.86 11.41 13.05
C ILE A 140 -4.80 10.66 13.87
N LYS A 141 -4.57 11.11 15.11
CA LYS A 141 -3.57 10.48 16.01
C LYS A 141 -4.03 9.12 16.56
N ARG A 142 -5.34 8.91 16.64
CA ARG A 142 -5.94 7.68 17.16
C ARG A 142 -5.86 6.56 16.13
N HIS A 143 -5.58 5.34 16.60
CA HIS A 143 -5.64 4.16 15.75
C HIS A 143 -7.09 3.83 15.40
N VAL A 144 -7.51 4.19 14.19
CA VAL A 144 -8.83 3.87 13.63
C VAL A 144 -8.63 3.01 12.39
N SER A 145 -9.45 1.97 12.22
CA SER A 145 -9.37 1.16 11.01
C SER A 145 -9.86 1.95 9.79
N PHE A 146 -9.26 1.69 8.62
CA PHE A 146 -9.60 2.41 7.39
C PHE A 146 -11.09 2.28 7.03
N SER A 147 -11.69 1.11 7.23
CA SER A 147 -13.12 0.89 6.97
C SER A 147 -14.02 1.72 7.89
N GLN A 148 -13.66 1.84 9.18
CA GLN A 148 -14.38 2.71 10.11
C GLN A 148 -14.28 4.18 9.71
N LEU A 149 -13.10 4.64 9.30
CA LEU A 149 -12.91 6.01 8.83
C LEU A 149 -13.80 6.31 7.61
N VAL A 150 -13.80 5.43 6.60
CA VAL A 150 -14.64 5.62 5.41
C VAL A 150 -16.14 5.59 5.77
N THR A 151 -16.53 4.72 6.69
CA THR A 151 -17.92 4.62 7.15
C THR A 151 -18.35 5.89 7.89
N MET A 152 -17.53 6.38 8.81
CA MET A 152 -17.80 7.61 9.54
C MET A 152 -17.83 8.80 8.60
N LEU A 153 -16.86 8.91 7.69
CA LEU A 153 -16.86 9.96 6.67
C LEU A 153 -18.13 9.94 5.84
N ARG A 154 -18.63 8.76 5.45
CA ARG A 154 -19.90 8.63 4.72
C ARG A 154 -21.10 9.12 5.54
N LEU A 155 -21.12 8.86 6.84
CA LEU A 155 -22.22 9.27 7.74
C LEU A 155 -22.16 10.76 8.04
N THR A 156 -20.96 11.31 8.23
CA THR A 156 -20.75 12.70 8.65
C THR A 156 -20.66 13.68 7.48
N LEU A 157 -20.58 13.20 6.22
CA LEU A 157 -20.34 14.06 5.05
C LEU A 157 -21.36 15.20 4.88
N MET A 158 -22.61 14.98 5.32
CA MET A 158 -23.67 15.98 5.26
C MET A 158 -23.75 16.88 6.52
N TYR A 159 -22.96 16.60 7.54
CA TYR A 159 -22.93 17.38 8.77
C TYR A 159 -21.78 18.40 8.72
N TYR A 160 -22.04 19.60 9.21
CA TYR A 160 -21.02 20.65 9.33
C TYR A 160 -20.24 20.46 10.63
N THR A 161 -19.35 19.46 10.67
CA THR A 161 -18.50 19.18 11.83
C THR A 161 -17.04 19.09 11.42
N ASP A 162 -16.14 19.46 12.33
CA ASP A 162 -14.71 19.20 12.15
C ASP A 162 -14.44 17.70 12.33
N PHE A 163 -14.41 16.98 11.21
CA PHE A 163 -14.26 15.54 11.16
C PHE A 163 -13.01 15.02 11.91
N ILE A 164 -11.91 15.78 11.90
CA ILE A 164 -10.68 15.37 12.57
C ILE A 164 -10.88 15.43 14.09
N SER A 165 -11.42 16.54 14.59
CA SER A 165 -11.75 16.69 16.02
C SER A 165 -12.78 15.66 16.49
N PHE A 166 -13.81 15.39 15.69
CA PHE A 166 -14.81 14.35 15.95
C PHE A 166 -14.18 12.96 16.12
N MET A 167 -13.27 12.59 15.21
CA MET A 167 -12.63 11.28 15.21
C MET A 167 -11.62 11.12 16.36
N GLU A 168 -10.99 12.21 16.80
CA GLU A 168 -10.09 12.22 17.95
C GLU A 168 -10.84 12.16 19.29
N ASN A 169 -11.94 12.92 19.43
CA ASN A 169 -12.74 13.00 20.66
C ASN A 169 -14.25 12.90 20.40
N PRO A 170 -14.80 11.69 20.21
CA PRO A 170 -16.23 11.50 19.90
C PRO A 170 -17.19 12.08 20.95
N GLN A 171 -16.74 12.16 22.21
CA GLN A 171 -17.53 12.63 23.35
C GLN A 171 -17.62 14.16 23.44
N ASN A 172 -16.65 14.91 22.88
CA ASN A 172 -16.67 16.37 22.95
C ASN A 172 -17.68 16.97 21.97
N ASP A 173 -17.89 16.35 20.81
CA ASP A 173 -18.87 16.85 19.84
C ASP A 173 -20.31 16.68 20.32
N GLU A 174 -20.63 15.62 21.08
CA GLU A 174 -21.92 15.52 21.78
C GLU A 174 -22.08 16.67 22.80
N LEU A 175 -21.02 17.01 23.54
CA LEU A 175 -21.04 18.12 24.50
C LEU A 175 -21.17 19.49 23.83
N ILE A 176 -20.55 19.70 22.65
CA ILE A 176 -20.68 20.93 21.86
C ILE A 176 -22.09 21.05 21.30
N ILE A 177 -22.66 19.98 20.72
CA ILE A 177 -24.04 19.97 20.20
C ILE A 177 -25.06 20.16 21.34
N ILE A 178 -24.83 19.58 22.51
CA ILE A 178 -25.66 19.77 23.71
C ILE A 178 -25.52 21.22 24.21
N ALA A 179 -24.32 21.80 24.23
CA ALA A 179 -24.09 23.17 24.63
C ALA A 179 -24.70 24.18 23.66
N GLU A 180 -24.63 23.94 22.34
CA GLU A 180 -25.31 24.76 21.34
C GLU A 180 -26.84 24.65 21.42
N LYS A 181 -27.38 23.46 21.69
CA LYS A 181 -28.81 23.28 22.00
C LYS A 181 -29.23 23.97 23.30
N ALA A 182 -28.38 23.96 24.32
CA ALA A 182 -28.64 24.64 25.59
C ALA A 182 -28.58 26.17 25.47
N ASN A 183 -27.77 26.69 24.52
CA ASN A 183 -27.66 28.11 24.20
C ASN A 183 -28.62 28.57 23.09
N SER A 184 -29.33 27.65 22.44
CA SER A 184 -30.41 27.99 21.51
C SER A 184 -31.56 28.60 22.29
N PRO A 185 -32.19 29.70 21.83
CA PRO A 185 -33.33 30.27 22.53
C PRO A 185 -34.43 29.21 22.69
N PRO A 186 -35.20 29.23 23.80
CA PRO A 186 -36.28 28.28 24.01
C PRO A 186 -37.17 28.25 22.78
N LYS A 187 -37.60 27.05 22.36
CA LYS A 187 -38.56 26.93 21.27
C LYS A 187 -39.76 27.81 21.62
N GLU A 188 -40.02 28.85 20.82
CA GLU A 188 -41.17 29.73 21.05
C GLU A 188 -42.40 28.85 21.18
N LEU A 189 -43.09 28.96 22.32
CA LEU A 189 -44.42 28.39 22.47
C LEU A 189 -45.27 29.07 21.40
N ASP A 190 -45.80 28.26 20.47
CA ASP A 190 -46.78 28.77 19.54
C ASP A 190 -47.95 29.27 20.37
N LEU A 191 -48.53 30.42 20.01
CA LEU A 191 -49.50 31.18 20.83
C LEU A 191 -50.80 30.40 21.14
N PHE A 192 -50.87 29.14 20.72
CA PHE A 192 -52.01 28.24 20.81
C PHE A 192 -51.73 26.90 21.51
N ASP A 193 -50.56 26.73 22.16
CA ASP A 193 -50.32 25.66 23.15
C ASP A 193 -50.46 26.17 24.59
#